data_AF-A0A3P6FE20-F1
#
_entry.id   AF-A0A3P6FE20-F1
#
_cell.length_a   1.000
_cell.length_b   1.000
_cell.length_c   1.000
_cell.angle_alpha   90.00
_cell.angle_beta   90.00
_cell.angle_gamma   90.00
#
_symmetry.space_group_name_H-M   'P 1'
#
loop_
_entity.id
_entity.type
_entity.pdbx_description
1 polymer ?
#
loop_
_entity_poly.entity_id
_entity_poly.type
_entity_poly.pdbx_seq_one_letter_code
_entity_poly.pdbx_strand_id
1 'polypeptide(L)' 'MYRQDSIVDLTLKVSDLLVHNLDQWDVQKVYDAFTPEDASYILTIKPKRTEPDSDVWGFTKHGCYTTQSAYRMLANLHE' A
#
# COMPACT_ATOMS: atom_id res chain seq x y z
N MET A 1 -2.11 -7.29 -3.18
CA MET A 1 -1.54 -8.52 -2.61
C MET A 1 -0.03 -8.47 -2.69
N TYR A 2 0.66 -8.83 -1.60
CA TYR A 2 2.12 -8.99 -1.61
C TYR A 2 2.49 -10.32 -2.28
N ARG A 3 3.71 -10.41 -2.82
CA ARG A 3 4.22 -11.69 -3.35
C ARG A 3 4.41 -12.69 -2.21
N GLN A 4 3.84 -13.89 -2.34
CA GLN A 4 3.92 -14.95 -1.33
C GLN A 4 5.35 -15.50 -1.16
N ASP A 5 6.17 -15.45 -2.22
CA ASP A 5 7.55 -15.94 -2.23
C ASP A 5 8.59 -14.87 -1.87
N SER A 6 8.16 -13.67 -1.48
CA SER A 6 9.05 -12.56 -1.12
C SER A 6 9.09 -12.36 0.39
N ILE A 7 10.25 -12.01 0.92
CA ILE A 7 10.36 -11.55 2.31
C ILE A 7 9.62 -10.21 2.37
N VAL A 8 8.39 -10.24 2.87
CA VAL A 8 7.56 -9.03 3.02
C VAL A 8 8.16 -8.19 4.13
N ASP A 9 8.80 -7.09 3.74
CA ASP A 9 9.20 -6.06 4.68
C ASP A 9 7.94 -5.34 5.19
N LEU A 10 7.55 -5.65 6.43
CA LEU A 10 6.41 -5.03 7.10
C LEU A 10 6.66 -3.56 7.48
N THR A 11 7.89 -3.08 7.32
CA THR A 11 8.27 -1.68 7.56
C THR A 11 8.36 -0.83 6.29
N LEU A 12 8.13 -1.44 5.13
CA LEU A 12 8.14 -0.80 3.82
C LEU A 12 7.12 0.35 3.75
N LYS A 13 7.58 1.56 3.43
CA LYS A 13 6.73 2.74 3.23
C LYS A 13 6.55 3.07 1.76
N VAL A 14 5.56 3.92 1.47
CA VAL A 14 5.34 4.41 0.10
C VAL A 14 6.54 5.24 -0.35
N SER A 15 7.12 6.04 0.55
CA SER A 15 8.34 6.81 0.26
C SER A 15 9.55 5.95 -0.15
N ASP A 16 9.68 4.72 0.35
CA ASP A 16 10.78 3.81 -0.01
C ASP A 16 10.67 3.26 -1.44
N LEU A 17 9.45 3.28 -1.99
CA LEU A 17 9.11 2.86 -3.36
C LEU A 17 9.27 3.98 -4.39
N LEU A 18 9.68 5.18 -3.98
CA LEU A 18 9.89 6.32 -4.88
C LEU A 18 11.38 6.48 -5.23
N VAL A 19 11.63 6.97 -6.44
CA VAL A 19 12.98 7.36 -6.85
C VAL A 19 13.40 8.61 -6.07
N HIS A 20 14.61 8.60 -5.52
CA HIS A 20 15.13 9.72 -4.75
C HIS A 20 15.10 11.01 -5.59
N ASN A 21 14.48 12.05 -5.02
CA ASN A 21 14.34 13.38 -5.63
C ASN A 21 13.48 13.48 -6.89
N LEU A 22 12.78 12.42 -7.27
CA LEU A 22 11.81 12.45 -8.37
C LEU A 22 10.41 12.09 -7.84
N ASP A 23 9.39 12.69 -8.46
CA ASP A 23 7.99 12.32 -8.18
C ASP A 23 7.59 11.13 -9.07
N GLN A 24 8.36 10.05 -8.95
CA GLN A 24 8.24 8.85 -9.79
C GLN A 24 8.46 7.60 -8.96
N TRP A 25 7.72 6.55 -9.29
CA TRP A 25 7.90 5.22 -8.72
C TRP A 25 9.22 4.60 -9.17
N ASP A 26 9.89 3.92 -8.23
CA ASP A 26 10.95 2.98 -8.56
C ASP A 26 10.31 1.69 -9.07
N VAL A 27 10.30 1.56 -10.40
CA VAL A 27 9.63 0.46 -11.10
C VAL A 27 10.10 -0.90 -10.60
N GLN A 28 11.41 -1.08 -10.35
CA GLN A 28 11.95 -2.35 -9.90
C GLN A 28 11.45 -2.69 -8.50
N LYS A 29 11.53 -1.74 -7.56
CA LYS A 29 11.06 -1.96 -6.18
C LYS A 29 9.57 -2.27 -6.12
N VAL A 30 8.75 -1.59 -6.94
CA VAL A 30 7.31 -1.85 -7.00
C VAL A 30 7.03 -3.27 -7.51
N TYR A 31 7.72 -3.71 -8.57
CA TYR A 31 7.55 -5.08 -9.05
C TYR A 31 8.07 -6.12 -8.06
N ASP A 32 9.12 -5.84 -7.29
CA ASP A 32 9.65 -6.79 -6.31
C ASP A 32 8.76 -6.94 -5.07
N ALA A 33 8.10 -5.85 -4.64
CA ALA A 33 7.22 -5.85 -3.48
C ALA A 33 5.82 -6.41 -3.77
N PHE A 34 5.25 -6.13 -4.95
CA PHE A 34 3.84 -6.43 -5.25
C PHE A 34 3.68 -7.51 -6.32
N THR A 35 2.48 -8.12 -6.39
CA THR A 35 2.15 -9.00 -7.52
C THR A 35 2.24 -8.22 -8.84
N PRO A 36 2.51 -8.86 -9.98
CA PRO A 36 2.56 -8.18 -11.28
C PRO A 36 1.29 -7.38 -11.60
N GLU A 37 0.12 -7.89 -11.19
CA GLU A 37 -1.17 -7.24 -11.36
C GLU A 37 -1.26 -5.94 -10.56
N ASP A 38 -0.97 -6.01 -9.25
CA ASP A 38 -1.00 -4.83 -8.38
C ASP A 38 0.08 -3.81 -8.73
N ALA A 39 1.29 -4.28 -9.07
CA ALA A 39 2.39 -3.43 -9.50
C ALA A 39 2.00 -2.61 -10.73
N SER A 40 1.34 -3.25 -11.71
CA SER A 40 0.87 -2.55 -12.90
C SER A 40 -0.12 -1.44 -12.56
N TYR A 41 -1.00 -1.65 -11.59
CA TYR A 41 -1.95 -0.64 -11.12
C TYR A 41 -1.25 0.49 -10.36
N ILE A 42 -0.35 0.17 -9.44
CA ILE A 42 0.41 1.15 -8.64
C ILE A 42 1.19 2.11 -9.54
N LEU A 43 1.83 1.59 -10.59
CA LEU A 43 2.60 2.40 -11.54
C LEU A 43 1.74 3.40 -12.34
N THR A 44 0.41 3.23 -12.39
CA THR A 44 -0.50 4.23 -12.99
C THR A 44 -0.81 5.40 -12.05
N ILE A 45 -0.60 5.23 -10.75
CA ILE A 45 -0.87 6.24 -9.73
C ILE A 45 0.22 7.30 -9.83
N LYS A 46 -0.13 8.59 -9.87
CA LYS A 46 0.86 9.66 -9.77
C LYS A 46 1.26 9.81 -8.30
N PRO A 47 2.52 9.56 -7.92
CA PRO A 47 2.94 9.79 -6.54
C PRO A 47 2.89 11.29 -6.23
N LYS A 48 2.85 11.60 -4.94
CA LYS A 48 2.93 12.97 -4.43
C LYS A 48 3.91 12.98 -3.27
N ARG A 49 5.14 13.42 -3.53
CA ARG A 49 6.18 13.43 -2.48
C ARG A 49 5.92 14.46 -1.36
N THR A 50 5.09 15.47 -1.61
CA THR A 50 4.79 16.53 -0.64
C THR A 50 3.95 16.03 0.55
N GLU A 51 3.27 14.90 0.40
CA GLU A 51 2.43 14.30 1.44
C GLU A 51 3.24 13.22 2.18
N PRO A 52 3.34 13.26 3.53
CA PRO A 52 4.03 12.23 4.29
C PRO A 52 3.29 10.90 4.25
N ASP A 53 4.01 9.79 4.41
CA ASP A 53 3.40 8.48 4.62
C ASP A 53 2.44 8.51 5.81
N SER A 54 1.28 7.86 5.66
CA SER A 54 0.29 7.74 6.71
C SER A 54 -0.43 6.40 6.61
N ASP A 55 -0.91 5.90 7.76
CA ASP A 55 -1.70 4.69 7.81
C ASP A 55 -3.13 4.96 7.32
N VAL A 56 -3.57 4.20 6.31
CA VAL A 56 -4.86 4.39 5.64
C VAL A 56 -5.68 3.10 5.72
N TRP A 57 -6.89 3.20 6.26
CA TRP A 57 -7.83 2.09 6.32
C TRP A 57 -8.53 1.86 4.97
N GLY A 58 -8.21 0.74 4.31
CA GLY A 58 -8.68 0.44 2.95
C GLY A 58 -10.18 0.22 2.77
N PHE A 59 -10.97 0.10 3.84
CA PHE A 59 -12.43 -0.14 3.74
C PHE A 59 -13.29 1.13 3.92
N THR A 60 -12.67 2.30 4.08
CA THR A 60 -13.41 3.57 4.13
C THR A 60 -12.87 4.52 3.06
N LYS A 61 -13.76 5.29 2.43
CA LYS A 61 -13.37 6.21 1.35
C LYS A 61 -12.34 7.27 1.77
N HIS A 62 -12.28 7.58 3.06
CA HIS A 62 -11.40 8.58 3.65
C HIS A 62 -10.17 7.97 4.32
N GLY A 63 -10.03 6.64 4.33
CA GLY A 63 -8.92 6.01 5.03
C GLY A 63 -9.02 6.01 6.56
N CYS A 64 -10.09 6.56 7.14
CA CYS A 64 -10.26 6.59 8.58
C CYS A 64 -10.74 5.23 9.12
N TYR A 65 -10.08 4.75 10.16
CA TYR A 65 -10.58 3.62 10.94
C TYR A 65 -11.74 4.08 11.84
N THR A 66 -12.89 3.41 11.75
CA THR A 66 -14.10 3.78 12.50
C THR A 66 -14.58 2.63 13.37
N THR A 67 -15.51 2.88 14.29
CA THR A 67 -16.17 1.81 15.06
C THR A 67 -16.81 0.76 14.14
N GLN A 68 -17.37 1.16 13.00
CA GLN A 68 -17.92 0.23 12.02
C GLN A 68 -16.82 -0.63 11.36
N SER A 69 -15.63 -0.07 11.13
CA SER A 69 -14.47 -0.83 10.66
C SER A 69 -14.11 -1.96 11.63
N ALA A 70 -14.12 -1.69 12.93
CA ALA A 70 -13.85 -2.70 13.96
C ALA A 70 -14.88 -3.84 13.95
N TYR A 71 -16.17 -3.52 13.88
CA TYR A 71 -17.21 -4.55 13.80
C TYR A 71 -17.10 -5.42 12.53
N ARG A 72 -16.78 -4.82 11.37
CA ARG A 72 -16.56 -5.57 10.13
C ARG A 72 -15.37 -6.52 10.23
N MET A 73 -14.27 -6.06 10.84
CA MET A 73 -13.09 -6.89 11.04
C MET A 73 -13.39 -8.06 11.98
N LEU A 74 -14.12 -7.83 13.08
CA LEU A 74 -14.53 -8.89 14.00
C LEU A 74 -15.47 -9.91 13.36
N ALA A 75 -16.39 -9.47 12.50
CA ALA A 75 -17.28 -10.37 11.78
C ALA A 75 -16.51 -11.34 10.87
N ASN A 76 -15.49 -10.84 10.16
CA ASN A 76 -14.65 -11.64 9.25
C ASN A 76 -13.62 -12.54 9.98
N LEU A 77 -13.38 -12.32 11.27
CA LEU A 77 -12.47 -13.14 12.08
C LEU A 77 -13.14 -14.41 12.64
N HIS A 78 -14.46 -14.52 12.52
CA HIS A 78 -15.26 -15.59 13.10
C HIS A 78 -15.77 -16.62 12.06
N GLU A 79 -15.24 -16.55 10.84
CA GLU A 79 -15.35 -17.54 9.76
C GLU A 79 -14.03 -18.30 9.57
#